data_AF-A0A928DD79-F1
#
_entry.id   AF-A0A928DD79-F1
#
_cell.length_a   1.000
_cell.length_b   1.000
_cell.length_c   1.000
_cell.angle_alpha   90.00
_cell.angle_beta   90.00
_cell.angle_gamma   90.00
#
_symmetry.space_group_name_H-M   'P 1'
#
loop_
_entity.id
_entity.type
_entity.pdbx_description
1 polymer ?
#
loop_
_entity_poly.entity_id
_entity_poly.type
_entity_poly.pdbx_seq_one_letter_code
_entity_poly.pdbx_strand_id
1 'polypeptide(L)'
;MKNFIKISLAVLLLTSVCFSVSANDAKAKEQAVYELFEAQGMQLQMNRIIATMVQSQINANPQLKPYRMDLLRFYMSVASYDVLKKDLAQLYMKYFSLSEIQEITKFYRSPVGQKMREKSADILIEANKLSQKRLEAALPEFVQEMRKKGKF
;
A
#
# COMPACT_ATOMS: atom_id res chain seq x y z
N MET A 1 -46.92 -0.67 -45.70
CA MET A 1 -46.02 0.40 -45.22
C MET A 1 -46.28 0.88 -43.77
N LYS A 2 -47.49 0.74 -43.20
CA LYS A 2 -47.80 1.19 -41.82
C LYS A 2 -47.28 0.29 -40.67
N ASN A 3 -46.83 -0.94 -40.97
CA ASN A 3 -46.37 -1.91 -39.95
C ASN A 3 -44.83 -1.96 -39.80
N PHE A 4 -44.07 -1.40 -40.75
CA PHE A 4 -42.60 -1.31 -40.65
C PHE A 4 -42.14 -0.12 -39.80
N ILE A 5 -42.95 0.93 -39.69
CA ILE A 5 -42.63 2.13 -38.88
C ILE A 5 -42.80 1.86 -37.37
N LYS A 6 -43.68 0.93 -36.98
CA LYS A 6 -43.90 0.59 -35.56
C LYS A 6 -42.79 -0.28 -34.96
N ILE A 7 -42.07 -1.03 -35.79
CA ILE A 7 -40.98 -1.91 -35.33
C ILE A 7 -39.68 -1.09 -35.15
N SER A 8 -39.54 0.03 -35.87
CA SER A 8 -38.35 0.89 -35.77
C SER A 8 -38.33 1.78 -34.51
N LEU A 9 -39.49 2.04 -33.89
CA LEU A 9 -39.59 2.90 -32.69
C LEU A 9 -39.42 2.15 -31.36
N ALA A 10 -39.48 0.82 -31.37
CA ALA A 10 -39.36 -0.01 -30.16
C ALA A 10 -37.91 -0.41 -29.82
N VAL A 11 -36.96 -0.23 -30.73
CA VAL A 11 -35.55 -0.63 -30.54
C VAL A 11 -34.67 0.52 -30.02
N LEU A 12 -35.16 1.76 -30.04
CA LEU A 12 -34.40 2.96 -29.63
C LEU A 12 -34.51 3.29 -28.12
N LEU A 13 -35.10 2.42 -27.30
CA LEU A 13 -35.37 2.67 -25.88
C LEU A 13 -34.54 1.81 -24.91
N LEU A 14 -33.54 1.04 -25.40
CA LEU A 14 -32.86 0.02 -24.61
C LEU A 14 -31.35 0.22 -24.37
N THR A 15 -30.79 1.39 -24.61
CA THR A 15 -29.32 1.59 -24.48
C THR A 15 -28.86 2.69 -23.53
N SER A 16 -29.72 3.25 -22.68
CA SER A 16 -29.29 4.26 -21.70
C SER A 16 -29.31 3.74 -20.25
N VAL A 17 -28.61 2.64 -19.97
CA VAL A 17 -28.12 2.41 -18.61
C VAL A 17 -26.88 3.28 -18.43
N CYS A 18 -27.11 4.58 -18.20
CA CYS A 18 -26.10 5.43 -17.62
C CYS A 18 -25.76 4.84 -16.25
N PHE A 19 -24.56 4.28 -16.10
CA PHE A 19 -23.97 3.97 -14.80
C PHE A 19 -23.76 5.29 -14.04
N SER A 20 -24.84 5.80 -13.46
CA SER A 20 -24.77 6.85 -12.45
C SER A 20 -24.29 6.16 -11.19
N VAL A 21 -22.98 6.14 -10.94
CA VAL A 21 -22.44 5.77 -9.63
C VAL A 21 -23.18 6.64 -8.61
N SER A 22 -24.03 6.02 -7.80
CA SER A 22 -24.82 6.78 -6.84
C SER A 22 -23.89 7.26 -5.72
N ALA A 23 -24.17 8.41 -5.12
CA ALA A 23 -23.40 8.90 -3.96
C ALA A 23 -23.38 7.87 -2.81
N ASN A 24 -24.37 6.99 -2.75
CA ASN A 24 -24.46 5.90 -1.79
C ASN A 24 -23.41 4.80 -2.06
N ASP A 25 -23.17 4.46 -3.33
CA ASP A 25 -22.16 3.47 -3.73
C ASP A 25 -20.74 3.96 -3.44
N ALA A 26 -20.48 5.25 -3.69
CA ALA A 26 -19.19 5.87 -3.36
C ALA A 26 -18.91 5.81 -1.86
N LYS A 27 -19.92 6.13 -1.02
CA LYS A 27 -19.79 6.08 0.44
C LYS A 27 -19.60 4.65 0.96
N ALA A 28 -20.32 3.67 0.40
CA ALA A 28 -20.15 2.26 0.76
C ALA A 28 -18.75 1.76 0.42
N LYS A 29 -18.23 2.17 -0.75
CA LYS A 29 -16.88 1.82 -1.19
C LYS A 29 -15.80 2.47 -0.32
N GLU A 30 -15.95 3.73 0.04
CA GLU A 30 -15.05 4.42 0.98
C GLU A 30 -14.99 3.70 2.33
N GLN A 31 -16.15 3.33 2.89
CA GLN A 31 -16.22 2.60 4.15
C GLN A 31 -15.54 1.22 4.05
N ALA A 32 -15.73 0.49 2.95
CA ALA A 32 -15.05 -0.77 2.71
C ALA A 32 -13.52 -0.62 2.65
N VAL A 33 -13.01 0.49 2.12
CA VAL A 33 -11.57 0.78 2.16
C VAL A 33 -11.07 1.06 3.57
N TYR A 34 -11.85 1.75 4.40
CA TYR A 34 -11.47 1.95 5.81
C TYR A 34 -11.39 0.62 6.57
N GLU A 35 -12.31 -0.29 6.32
CA GLU A 35 -12.24 -1.65 6.86
C GLU A 35 -11.00 -2.41 6.37
N LEU A 36 -10.61 -2.23 5.10
CA LEU A 36 -9.37 -2.77 4.57
C LEU A 36 -8.15 -2.21 5.31
N PHE A 37 -8.09 -0.90 5.52
CA PHE A 37 -6.98 -0.25 6.24
C PHE A 37 -6.84 -0.74 7.67
N GLU A 38 -7.97 -0.93 8.36
CA GLU A 38 -8.00 -1.54 9.70
C GLU A 38 -7.51 -2.98 9.66
N ALA A 39 -8.05 -3.80 8.74
CA ALA A 39 -7.65 -5.19 8.58
C ALA A 39 -6.17 -5.32 8.22
N GLN A 40 -5.56 -4.35 7.53
CA GLN A 40 -4.14 -4.35 7.21
C GLN A 40 -3.26 -3.77 8.33
N GLY A 41 -3.83 -3.12 9.34
CA GLY A 41 -3.08 -2.39 10.35
C GLY A 41 -2.35 -1.16 9.81
N MET A 42 -2.96 -0.46 8.84
CA MET A 42 -2.35 0.67 8.11
C MET A 42 -1.82 1.77 9.04
N GLN A 43 -2.58 2.16 10.07
CA GLN A 43 -2.18 3.19 11.03
C GLN A 43 -0.87 2.85 11.74
N LEU A 44 -0.73 1.61 12.20
CA LEU A 44 0.50 1.14 12.86
C LEU A 44 1.68 1.14 11.89
N GLN A 45 1.46 0.72 10.64
CA GLN A 45 2.50 0.73 9.60
C GLN A 45 2.96 2.16 9.30
N MET A 46 2.04 3.10 9.11
CA MET A 46 2.38 4.51 8.87
C MET A 46 3.15 5.13 10.04
N ASN A 47 2.75 4.86 11.29
CA ASN A 47 3.48 5.32 12.47
C ASN A 47 4.92 4.80 12.51
N ARG A 48 5.14 3.53 12.14
CA ARG A 48 6.48 2.93 12.05
C ARG A 48 7.32 3.57 10.94
N ILE A 49 6.72 3.87 9.79
CA ILE A 49 7.39 4.56 8.69
C ILE A 49 7.84 5.95 9.12
N ILE A 50 6.97 6.73 9.74
CA ILE A 50 7.30 8.05 10.28
C ILE A 50 8.46 7.95 11.29
N ALA A 51 8.38 7.02 12.24
CA ALA A 51 9.42 6.82 13.23
C ALA A 51 10.77 6.45 12.61
N THR A 52 10.74 5.57 11.59
CA THR A 52 11.94 5.15 10.85
C THR A 52 12.56 6.30 10.07
N MET A 53 11.73 7.14 9.43
CA MET A 53 12.19 8.32 8.71
C MET A 53 12.84 9.33 9.65
N VAL A 54 12.24 9.63 10.81
CA VAL A 54 12.85 10.49 11.82
C VAL A 54 14.16 9.91 12.33
N GLN A 55 14.21 8.60 12.58
CA GLN A 55 15.44 7.94 12.99
C GLN A 55 16.53 8.06 11.91
N SER A 56 16.18 7.90 10.64
CA SER A 56 17.10 8.06 9.51
C SER A 56 17.67 9.48 9.44
N GLN A 57 16.83 10.50 9.63
CA GLN A 57 17.26 11.91 9.67
C GLN A 57 18.23 12.18 10.84
N ILE A 58 17.96 11.61 12.01
CA ILE A 58 18.86 11.73 13.17
C ILE A 58 20.18 10.99 12.94
N ASN A 59 20.15 9.82 12.28
CA ASN A 59 21.36 9.09 11.94
C ASN A 59 22.23 9.88 10.95
N ALA A 60 21.61 10.58 9.99
CA ALA A 60 22.30 11.45 9.04
C ALA A 60 22.82 12.74 9.67
N ASN A 61 22.08 13.31 10.63
CA ASN A 61 22.47 14.51 11.37
C ASN A 61 22.23 14.34 12.89
N PRO A 62 23.23 13.87 13.65
CA PRO A 62 23.10 13.62 15.08
C PRO A 62 22.68 14.83 15.91
N GLN A 63 22.90 16.07 15.42
CA GLN A 63 22.46 17.29 16.10
C GLN A 63 20.93 17.42 16.20
N LEU A 64 20.18 16.66 15.39
CA LEU A 64 18.72 16.61 15.44
C LEU A 64 18.17 15.80 16.63
N LYS A 65 19.03 15.05 17.34
CA LYS A 65 18.60 14.16 18.43
C LYS A 65 17.76 14.85 19.52
N PRO A 66 18.08 16.07 20.00
CA PRO A 66 17.24 16.78 20.98
C PRO A 66 15.83 17.10 20.45
N TYR A 67 15.70 17.28 19.13
CA TYR A 67 14.44 17.66 18.46
C TYR A 67 13.62 16.45 17.99
N ARG A 68 13.98 15.21 18.40
CA ARG A 68 13.31 13.99 17.95
C ARG A 68 11.79 14.07 18.08
N MET A 69 11.31 14.55 19.23
CA MET A 69 9.87 14.62 19.51
C MET A 69 9.18 15.70 18.69
N ASP A 70 9.84 16.83 18.43
CA ASP A 70 9.33 17.88 17.54
C ASP A 70 9.22 17.39 16.10
N LEU A 71 10.26 16.69 15.61
CA LEU A 71 10.25 16.07 14.28
C LEU A 71 9.13 15.03 14.16
N LEU A 72 8.96 14.15 15.15
CA LEU A 72 7.85 13.19 15.16
C LEU A 72 6.50 13.89 15.08
N ARG A 73 6.27 14.92 15.93
CA ARG A 73 5.02 15.70 15.91
C ARG A 73 4.81 16.36 14.55
N PHE A 74 5.85 16.97 13.98
CA PHE A 74 5.77 17.60 12.67
C PHE A 74 5.34 16.59 11.60
N TYR A 75 6.01 15.43 11.49
CA TYR A 75 5.63 14.42 10.51
C TYR A 75 4.23 13.85 10.74
N MET A 76 3.83 13.62 11.99
CA MET A 76 2.47 13.17 12.30
C MET A 76 1.42 14.22 11.91
N SER A 77 1.74 15.52 12.05
CA SER A 77 0.81 16.60 11.68
C SER A 77 0.52 16.69 10.18
N VAL A 78 1.42 16.20 9.33
CA VAL A 78 1.28 16.28 7.86
C VAL A 78 1.05 14.93 7.18
N ALA A 79 1.43 13.83 7.82
CA ALA A 79 1.46 12.50 7.19
C ALA A 79 0.93 11.37 8.08
N SER A 80 0.26 11.68 9.20
CA SER A 80 -0.41 10.64 9.99
C SER A 80 -1.53 9.96 9.19
N TYR A 81 -1.93 8.77 9.66
CA TYR A 81 -3.08 8.06 9.10
C TYR A 81 -4.32 8.94 9.07
N ASP A 82 -4.65 9.63 10.15
CA ASP A 82 -5.88 10.44 10.22
C ASP A 82 -5.88 11.60 9.22
N VAL A 83 -4.70 12.17 8.93
CA VAL A 83 -4.53 13.23 7.92
C VAL A 83 -4.71 12.68 6.51
N LEU A 84 -4.12 11.53 6.21
CA LEU A 84 -4.08 10.98 4.84
C LEU A 84 -5.18 9.96 4.55
N LYS A 85 -5.96 9.51 5.55
CA LYS A 85 -6.92 8.40 5.44
C LYS A 85 -7.88 8.56 4.27
N LYS A 86 -8.44 9.77 4.11
CA LYS A 86 -9.40 10.06 3.04
C LYS A 86 -8.76 10.05 1.65
N ASP A 87 -7.60 10.68 1.50
CA ASP A 87 -6.89 10.75 0.22
C ASP A 87 -6.40 9.36 -0.20
N LEU A 88 -5.90 8.56 0.76
CA LEU A 88 -5.56 7.16 0.54
C LEU A 88 -6.78 6.35 0.12
N ALA A 89 -7.95 6.57 0.75
CA ALA A 89 -9.16 5.86 0.36
C ALA A 89 -9.59 6.17 -1.07
N GLN A 90 -9.49 7.43 -1.49
CA GLN A 90 -9.75 7.82 -2.88
C GLN A 90 -8.82 7.11 -3.87
N LEU A 91 -7.54 6.94 -3.53
CA LEU A 91 -6.61 6.16 -4.35
C LEU A 91 -7.07 4.71 -4.49
N TYR A 92 -7.41 4.04 -3.39
CA TYR A 92 -7.90 2.65 -3.46
C TYR A 92 -9.20 2.53 -4.24
N MET A 93 -10.14 3.47 -4.04
CA MET A 93 -11.40 3.51 -4.78
C MET A 93 -11.22 3.71 -6.29
N LYS A 94 -10.11 4.34 -6.71
CA LYS A 94 -9.76 4.51 -8.12
C LYS A 94 -9.24 3.22 -8.76
N TYR A 95 -8.48 2.41 -8.02
CA TYR A 95 -7.78 1.24 -8.57
C TYR A 95 -8.49 -0.09 -8.33
N PHE A 96 -9.36 -0.19 -7.34
CA PHE A 96 -10.06 -1.41 -6.98
C PHE A 96 -11.56 -1.21 -6.99
N SER A 97 -12.31 -2.20 -7.45
CA SER A 97 -13.77 -2.30 -7.29
C SER A 97 -14.16 -2.57 -5.82
N LEU A 98 -15.44 -2.38 -5.49
CA LEU A 98 -15.95 -2.68 -4.16
C LEU A 98 -15.75 -4.16 -3.79
N SER A 99 -16.02 -5.07 -4.73
CA SER A 99 -15.86 -6.51 -4.51
C SER A 99 -14.40 -6.89 -4.26
N GLU A 100 -13.45 -6.33 -5.02
CA GLU A 100 -12.02 -6.58 -4.79
C GLU A 100 -11.56 -6.05 -3.43
N ILE A 101 -11.99 -4.85 -3.02
CA ILE A 101 -11.70 -4.30 -1.68
C ILE A 101 -12.22 -5.25 -0.59
N GLN A 102 -13.45 -5.76 -0.74
CA GLN A 102 -14.04 -6.70 0.21
C GLN A 102 -13.31 -8.05 0.26
N GLU A 103 -12.90 -8.59 -0.89
CA GLU A 103 -12.14 -9.84 -0.97
C GLU A 103 -10.76 -9.70 -0.33
N ILE A 104 -10.04 -8.62 -0.61
CA ILE A 104 -8.74 -8.33 0.01
C ILE A 104 -8.92 -8.18 1.53
N THR A 105 -9.98 -7.48 1.97
CA THR A 105 -10.31 -7.33 3.39
C THR A 105 -10.58 -8.68 4.05
N LYS A 106 -11.36 -9.56 3.40
CA LYS A 106 -11.63 -10.91 3.87
C LYS A 106 -10.35 -11.73 4.02
N PHE A 107 -9.43 -11.64 3.06
CA PHE A 107 -8.12 -12.28 3.16
C PHE A 107 -7.37 -11.79 4.41
N TYR A 108 -7.20 -10.48 4.59
CA TYR A 108 -6.48 -9.94 5.75
C TYR A 108 -7.16 -10.25 7.08
N ARG A 109 -8.49 -10.37 7.12
CA ARG A 109 -9.20 -10.79 8.35
C ARG A 109 -9.01 -12.28 8.66
N SER A 110 -8.72 -13.13 7.68
CA SER A 110 -8.53 -14.57 7.88
C SER A 110 -7.30 -14.91 8.75
N PRO A 111 -7.27 -16.05 9.45
CA PRO A 111 -6.10 -16.46 10.24
C PRO A 111 -4.80 -16.50 9.42
N VAL A 112 -4.86 -16.96 8.16
CA VAL A 112 -3.68 -16.99 7.28
C VAL A 112 -3.26 -15.59 6.84
N GLY A 113 -4.20 -14.68 6.58
CA GLY A 113 -3.90 -13.29 6.23
C GLY A 113 -3.29 -12.51 7.39
N GLN A 114 -3.78 -12.73 8.62
CA GLN A 114 -3.17 -12.16 9.83
C GLN A 114 -1.75 -12.69 10.02
N LYS A 115 -1.55 -14.01 9.91
CA LYS A 115 -0.21 -14.62 9.95
C LYS A 115 0.70 -14.07 8.85
N MET A 116 0.18 -13.87 7.63
CA MET A 116 0.93 -13.28 6.53
C MET A 116 1.38 -11.85 6.87
N ARG A 117 0.50 -11.00 7.43
CA ARG A 117 0.90 -9.64 7.85
C ARG A 117 2.02 -9.66 8.87
N GLU A 118 1.92 -10.52 9.87
CA GLU A 118 2.91 -10.63 10.94
C GLU A 118 4.24 -11.17 10.43
N LYS A 119 4.20 -12.23 9.61
CA LYS A 119 5.39 -12.96 9.18
C LYS A 119 6.07 -12.42 7.93
N SER A 120 5.39 -11.61 7.13
CA SER A 120 6.02 -11.01 5.94
C SER A 120 7.24 -10.16 6.29
N ALA A 121 7.18 -9.39 7.39
CA ALA A 121 8.33 -8.62 7.88
C ALA A 121 9.47 -9.53 8.36
N ASP A 122 9.16 -10.57 9.13
CA ASP A 122 10.15 -11.56 9.61
C ASP A 122 10.86 -12.25 8.44
N ILE A 123 10.10 -12.71 7.44
CA ILE A 123 10.62 -13.35 6.23
C ILE A 123 11.58 -12.42 5.48
N LEU A 124 11.23 -11.14 5.32
CA LEU A 124 12.09 -10.17 4.65
C LEU A 124 13.40 -9.96 5.42
N ILE A 125 13.35 -9.90 6.76
CA ILE A 125 14.55 -9.78 7.61
C ILE A 125 15.45 -11.01 7.44
N GLU A 126 14.87 -12.22 7.46
CA GLU A 126 15.62 -13.46 7.27
C GLU A 126 16.22 -13.56 5.86
N ALA A 127 15.46 -13.18 4.84
CA ALA A 127 15.95 -13.13 3.46
C ALA A 127 17.15 -12.19 3.30
N ASN A 128 17.12 -11.01 3.93
CA ASN A 128 18.24 -10.07 3.92
C ASN A 128 19.48 -10.65 4.62
N LYS A 129 19.32 -11.30 5.78
CA LYS A 129 20.42 -11.99 6.48
C LYS A 129 21.04 -13.10 5.63
N LEU A 130 20.20 -13.87 4.94
CA LEU A 130 20.66 -14.92 4.02
C LEU A 130 21.50 -14.33 2.87
N SER A 131 21.04 -13.23 2.26
CA SER A 131 21.77 -12.55 1.20
C SER A 131 23.11 -11.98 1.69
N GLN A 132 23.15 -11.38 2.88
CA GLN A 132 24.39 -10.89 3.49
C GLN A 132 25.41 -12.01 3.70
N LYS A 133 24.98 -13.14 4.29
CA LYS A 133 25.85 -14.30 4.49
C LYS A 133 26.41 -14.85 3.17
N ARG A 134 25.59 -14.88 2.12
CA ARG A 134 26.03 -15.32 0.78
C ARG A 134 27.04 -14.36 0.18
N LEU A 135 26.84 -13.05 0.34
CA LEU A 135 27.78 -12.04 -0.13
C LEU A 135 29.13 -12.13 0.60
N GLU A 136 29.12 -12.29 1.92
CA GLU A 136 30.34 -12.47 2.73
C GLU A 136 31.14 -13.69 2.28
N ALA A 137 30.46 -14.80 1.99
CA ALA A 137 31.11 -16.02 1.49
C ALA A 137 31.69 -15.87 0.08
N ALA A 138 31.07 -15.05 -0.78
CA ALA A 138 31.51 -14.82 -2.16
C ALA A 138 32.58 -13.72 -2.29
N LEU A 139 32.74 -12.86 -1.28
CA LEU A 139 33.65 -11.71 -1.32
C LEU A 139 35.12 -12.10 -1.59
N PRO A 140 35.69 -13.19 -1.01
CA PRO A 140 37.06 -13.58 -1.29
C PRO A 140 37.32 -13.94 -2.76
N GLU A 141 36.38 -14.64 -3.40
CA GLU A 141 36.48 -15.00 -4.82
C GLU A 141 36.44 -13.75 -5.70
N PHE A 142 35.51 -12.83 -5.42
CA PHE A 142 35.42 -11.55 -6.12
C PHE A 142 36.73 -10.75 -5.99
N VAL A 143 37.30 -10.65 -4.78
CA VAL A 143 38.58 -9.96 -4.55
C VAL A 143 39.71 -10.61 -5.33
N GLN A 144 39.76 -11.94 -5.39
CA GLN A 144 40.77 -12.66 -6.17
C GLN A 144 40.64 -12.37 -7.67
N GLU A 145 39.42 -12.37 -8.21
CA GLU A 145 39.14 -12.04 -9.60
C GLU A 145 39.58 -10.61 -9.95
N MET A 146 39.29 -9.67 -9.05
CA MET A 146 39.63 -8.26 -9.29
C MET A 146 41.14 -7.99 -9.20
N ARG A 147 41.88 -8.70 -8.34
CA ARG A 147 43.37 -8.70 -8.35
C ARG A 147 43.93 -9.22 -9.67
N LYS A 148 43.38 -10.32 -10.21
CA LYS A 148 43.80 -10.86 -11.52
C LYS A 148 43.60 -9.86 -12.66
N LYS A 149 42.59 -9.00 -12.54
CA LYS A 149 42.27 -7.93 -13.50
C LYS A 149 43.08 -6.64 -13.28
N GLY A 150 44.01 -6.61 -12.33
CA GLY A 150 44.81 -5.42 -12.00
C GLY A 150 43.98 -4.25 -11.43
N LYS A 151 42.78 -4.55 -10.91
CA LYS A 151 41.88 -3.55 -10.32
C LYS A 151 42.04 -3.43 -8.79
N PHE A 152 42.95 -4.21 -8.23
CA PHE A 152 43.48 -4.16 -6.87
C PHE A 152 44.93 -4.65 -6.87
#